data_AF-A0A1I6I5I5-F1
#
_entry.id   AF-A0A1I6I5I5-F1
#
_cell.length_a   1.000
_cell.length_b   1.000
_cell.length_c   1.000
_cell.angle_alpha   90.00
_cell.angle_beta   90.00
_cell.angle_gamma   90.00
#
_symmetry.space_group_name_H-M   'P 1'
#
loop_
_entity.id
_entity.type
_entity.pdbx_description
1 polymer ?
#
loop_
_entity_poly.entity_id
_entity_poly.type
_entity_poly.pdbx_seq_one_letter_code
_entity_poly.pdbx_strand_id
1 'polypeptide(L)'
;MKRFLIGLSLMMLGSAVNAKTATCLLVVDGEFYMNGTCEFTAETGGDFTATTQSDDGQIEWSASMFIEDGVGKMAWNGDGQEGQRMTPAGHQHTVEHAMKRDGACWANKTALLCAW
;
A
#
# COMPACT_ATOMS: atom_id res chain seq x y z
N MET A 1 -42.25 30.08 -29.00
CA MET A 1 -41.94 28.64 -28.85
C MET A 1 -40.43 28.47 -28.78
N LYS A 2 -39.83 28.36 -27.59
CA LYS A 2 -38.39 28.13 -27.44
C LYS A 2 -38.19 26.87 -26.59
N ARG A 3 -37.74 25.81 -27.24
CA ARG A 3 -37.44 24.50 -26.65
C ARG A 3 -36.14 24.63 -25.88
N PHE A 4 -36.19 24.45 -24.55
CA PHE A 4 -34.99 24.30 -23.73
C PHE A 4 -34.53 22.85 -23.79
N LEU A 5 -33.33 22.62 -24.34
CA LEU A 5 -32.61 21.35 -24.26
C LEU A 5 -31.89 21.33 -22.91
N ILE A 6 -32.31 20.44 -22.01
CA ILE A 6 -31.63 20.22 -20.73
C ILE A 6 -30.54 19.18 -20.98
N GLY A 7 -29.28 19.64 -20.97
CA GLY A 7 -28.10 18.78 -20.98
C GLY A 7 -27.88 18.17 -19.61
N LEU A 8 -27.91 16.84 -19.54
CA LEU A 8 -27.62 16.08 -18.32
C LEU A 8 -26.09 15.94 -18.17
N SER A 9 -25.48 16.83 -17.38
CA SER A 9 -24.06 16.72 -17.02
C SER A 9 -23.86 15.62 -15.99
N LEU A 10 -23.16 14.56 -16.38
CA LEU A 10 -22.75 13.46 -15.51
C LEU A 10 -21.55 13.92 -14.65
N MET A 11 -21.79 14.25 -13.38
CA MET A 11 -20.72 14.55 -12.42
C MET A 11 -20.04 13.23 -12.01
N MET A 12 -18.80 13.02 -12.45
CA MET A 12 -17.96 11.95 -11.92
C MET A 12 -17.54 12.31 -10.49
N LEU A 13 -18.10 11.61 -9.51
CA LEU A 13 -17.64 11.66 -8.11
C LEU A 13 -16.36 10.83 -8.03
N GLY A 14 -15.20 11.48 -8.14
CA GLY A 14 -13.92 10.86 -7.81
C GLY A 14 -13.80 10.72 -6.30
N SER A 15 -13.67 9.49 -5.80
CA SER A 15 -13.37 9.23 -4.39
C SER A 15 -11.94 9.70 -4.09
N ALA A 16 -11.79 10.67 -3.19
CA ALA A 16 -10.47 11.08 -2.70
C ALA A 16 -9.89 9.97 -1.81
N VAL A 17 -8.87 9.28 -2.32
CA VAL A 17 -8.02 8.38 -1.54
C VAL A 17 -7.19 9.26 -0.60
N ASN A 18 -7.45 9.18 0.70
CA ASN A 18 -6.73 9.95 1.71
C ASN A 18 -5.79 9.01 2.47
N ALA A 19 -4.49 9.30 2.43
CA ALA A 19 -3.51 8.69 3.30
C ALA A 19 -3.82 9.05 4.76
N LYS A 20 -3.48 8.15 5.68
CA LYS A 20 -3.63 8.32 7.12
C LYS A 20 -2.37 7.82 7.82
N THR A 21 -1.95 8.53 8.85
CA THR A 21 -0.91 8.04 9.75
C THR A 21 -1.41 6.80 10.51
N ALA A 22 -0.60 5.75 10.51
CA ALA A 22 -0.88 4.46 11.15
C ALA A 22 0.40 3.92 11.82
N THR A 23 0.27 2.81 12.56
CA THR A 23 1.44 1.99 12.93
C THR A 23 1.53 0.81 11.97
N CYS A 24 2.69 0.62 11.34
CA CYS A 24 2.95 -0.48 10.43
C CYS A 24 4.06 -1.40 10.92
N LEU A 25 3.93 -2.68 10.56
CA LEU A 25 4.96 -3.69 10.70
C LEU A 25 5.09 -4.45 9.38
N LEU A 26 6.29 -4.51 8.82
CA LEU A 26 6.63 -5.39 7.70
C LEU A 26 7.83 -6.24 8.09
N VAL A 27 7.60 -7.56 8.12
CA VAL A 27 8.64 -8.56 8.32
C VAL A 27 8.62 -9.54 7.15
N VAL A 28 9.77 -9.79 6.54
CA VAL A 28 9.94 -10.83 5.52
C VAL A 28 11.18 -11.64 5.85
N ASP A 29 11.04 -12.96 5.90
CA ASP A 29 12.09 -13.93 6.24
C ASP A 29 12.84 -13.61 7.56
N GLY A 30 12.13 -12.99 8.51
CA GLY A 30 12.65 -12.59 9.81
C GLY A 30 13.35 -11.22 9.84
N GLU A 31 13.49 -10.54 8.71
CA GLU A 31 14.03 -9.19 8.61
C GLU A 31 12.92 -8.14 8.69
N PHE A 32 13.16 -7.07 9.45
CA PHE A 32 12.23 -5.95 9.58
C PHE A 32 12.52 -4.90 8.51
N TYR A 33 11.52 -4.60 7.70
CA TYR A 33 11.55 -3.50 6.73
C TYR A 33 10.72 -2.31 7.20
N MET A 34 9.65 -2.51 7.97
CA MET A 34 8.92 -1.43 8.62
C MET A 34 8.63 -1.79 10.07
N ASN A 35 8.83 -0.86 10.99
CA ASN A 35 8.48 -1.04 12.40
C ASN A 35 8.24 0.33 13.06
N GLY A 36 7.00 0.83 12.99
CA GLY A 36 6.63 2.11 13.59
C GLY A 36 5.63 2.90 12.75
N THR A 37 5.70 4.22 12.84
CA THR A 37 4.80 5.12 12.13
C THR A 37 4.94 4.98 10.61
N CYS A 38 3.81 4.90 9.93
CA CYS A 38 3.72 4.85 8.47
C CYS A 38 2.56 5.71 7.98
N GLU A 39 2.60 6.09 6.70
CA GLU A 39 1.44 6.58 5.98
C GLU A 39 0.74 5.38 5.31
N PHE A 40 -0.50 5.14 5.70
CA PHE A 40 -1.36 4.09 5.19
C PHE A 40 -2.40 4.68 4.25
N THR A 41 -2.49 4.13 3.05
CA THR A 41 -3.44 4.56 2.02
C THR A 41 -4.30 3.39 1.60
N ALA A 42 -5.58 3.41 2.00
CA ALA A 42 -6.54 2.41 1.55
C ALA A 42 -7.04 2.71 0.13
N GLU A 43 -7.14 1.66 -0.66
CA GLU A 43 -7.70 1.66 -2.01
C GLU A 43 -9.01 0.86 -2.05
N THR A 44 -9.60 0.74 -3.25
CA THR A 44 -10.86 0.03 -3.43
C THR A 44 -10.64 -1.48 -3.31
N GLY A 45 -11.64 -2.23 -2.82
CA GLY A 45 -11.53 -3.70 -2.71
C GLY A 45 -10.71 -4.18 -1.52
N GLY A 46 -10.18 -3.27 -0.70
CA GLY A 46 -9.37 -3.56 0.49
C GLY A 46 -7.87 -3.54 0.21
N ASP A 47 -7.47 -3.31 -1.03
CA ASP A 47 -6.09 -3.03 -1.42
C ASP A 47 -5.56 -1.84 -0.62
N PHE A 48 -4.26 -1.82 -0.38
CA PHE A 48 -3.65 -0.69 0.32
C PHE A 48 -2.15 -0.57 0.04
N THR A 49 -1.64 0.61 0.34
CA THR A 49 -0.20 0.87 0.44
C THR A 49 0.15 1.39 1.83
N ALA A 50 1.36 1.05 2.28
CA ALA A 50 1.96 1.55 3.51
C ALA A 50 3.36 2.07 3.20
N THR A 51 3.69 3.27 3.65
CA THR A 51 5.02 3.85 3.43
C THR A 51 5.62 4.42 4.71
N THR A 52 6.93 4.30 4.87
CA THR A 52 7.70 5.01 5.91
C THR A 52 8.52 6.11 5.27
N GLN A 53 8.92 7.10 6.07
CA GLN A 53 9.80 8.17 5.64
C GLN A 53 11.05 8.20 6.51
N SER A 54 12.20 8.46 5.89
CA SER A 54 13.44 8.80 6.59
C SER A 54 13.38 10.21 7.19
N ASP A 55 14.37 10.55 8.02
CA ASP A 55 14.44 11.86 8.70
C ASP A 55 14.48 13.06 7.75
N ASP A 56 14.94 12.87 6.51
CA ASP A 56 14.96 13.87 5.44
C ASP A 56 13.65 13.92 4.62
N GLY A 57 12.62 13.19 5.04
CA GLY A 57 11.29 13.14 4.43
C GLY A 57 11.23 12.38 3.10
N GLN A 58 12.22 11.54 2.79
CA GLN A 58 12.15 10.64 1.64
C GLN A 58 11.43 9.35 2.02
N ILE A 59 10.74 8.72 1.06
CA ILE A 59 10.16 7.39 1.29
C ILE A 59 11.32 6.39 1.45
N GLU A 60 11.37 5.76 2.61
CA GLU A 60 12.37 4.73 2.94
C GLU A 60 11.84 3.36 2.51
N TRP A 61 10.65 2.99 2.98
CA TRP A 61 9.98 1.74 2.64
C TRP A 61 8.58 1.99 2.08
N SER A 62 8.14 1.12 1.19
CA SER A 62 6.82 1.09 0.56
C SER A 62 6.39 -0.37 0.37
N ALA A 63 5.22 -0.70 0.90
CA ALA A 63 4.60 -2.01 0.77
C ALA A 63 3.21 -1.85 0.16
N SER A 64 2.86 -2.72 -0.77
CA SER A 64 1.56 -2.80 -1.42
C SER A 64 0.91 -4.15 -1.15
N MET A 65 -0.37 -4.15 -0.83
CA MET A 65 -1.21 -5.34 -0.72
C MET A 65 -2.32 -5.27 -1.76
N PHE A 66 -2.38 -6.30 -2.60
CA PHE A 66 -3.45 -6.52 -3.57
C PHE A 66 -4.30 -7.70 -3.15
N ILE A 67 -5.61 -7.54 -3.08
CA ILE A 67 -6.54 -8.55 -2.61
C ILE A 67 -7.40 -9.03 -3.77
N GLU A 68 -7.28 -10.31 -4.08
CA GLU A 68 -8.05 -10.98 -5.13
C GLU A 68 -8.74 -12.20 -4.51
N ASP A 69 -10.07 -12.24 -4.55
CA ASP A 69 -10.89 -13.32 -3.97
C ASP A 69 -10.57 -13.65 -2.50
N GLY A 70 -10.26 -12.61 -1.71
CA GLY A 70 -9.90 -12.72 -0.29
C GLY A 70 -8.47 -13.22 -0.04
N VAL A 71 -7.67 -13.39 -1.09
CA VAL A 71 -6.26 -13.76 -1.03
C VAL A 71 -5.39 -12.52 -1.29
N GLY A 72 -4.45 -12.26 -0.37
CA GLY A 72 -3.53 -11.13 -0.49
C GLY A 72 -2.27 -11.49 -1.28
N LYS A 73 -1.82 -10.60 -2.14
CA LYS A 73 -0.52 -10.59 -2.80
C LYS A 73 0.21 -9.34 -2.33
N MET A 74 1.39 -9.51 -1.74
CA MET A 74 2.17 -8.39 -1.23
C MET A 74 3.40 -8.16 -2.10
N ALA A 75 3.71 -6.89 -2.34
CA ALA A 75 4.96 -6.43 -2.90
C ALA A 75 5.58 -5.37 -1.99
N TRP A 76 6.91 -5.27 -1.98
CA TRP A 76 7.62 -4.19 -1.30
C TRP A 76 8.88 -3.81 -2.06
N ASN A 77 9.37 -2.59 -1.83
CA ASN A 77 10.71 -2.22 -2.25
C ASN A 77 11.71 -2.89 -1.28
N GLY A 78 12.34 -3.97 -1.73
CA GLY A 78 13.51 -4.51 -1.06
C GLY A 78 14.72 -4.15 -1.90
N ASP A 79 15.75 -3.61 -1.26
CA ASP A 79 17.17 -3.47 -1.66
C ASP A 79 17.71 -2.17 -1.05
N GLY A 80 17.74 -2.12 0.28
CA GLY A 80 18.27 -1.02 1.08
C GLY A 80 19.79 -0.86 0.93
N GLN A 81 20.23 -0.18 -0.12
CA GLN A 81 21.53 0.48 -0.09
C GLN A 81 21.33 1.96 0.27
N GLU A 82 22.03 2.41 1.30
CA GLU A 82 22.10 3.82 1.70
C GLU A 82 22.46 4.68 0.48
N GLY A 83 21.56 5.60 0.09
CA GLY A 83 21.73 6.44 -1.11
C GLY A 83 21.13 5.89 -2.42
N GLN A 84 20.58 4.66 -2.45
CA GLN A 84 19.75 4.18 -3.56
C GLN A 84 18.29 4.60 -3.33
N ARG A 85 18.07 5.88 -3.62
CA ARG A 85 16.76 6.52 -3.74
C ARG A 85 15.90 5.72 -4.73
N MET A 86 14.68 5.35 -4.33
CA MET A 86 13.73 4.68 -5.21
C MET A 86 13.52 5.45 -6.51
N THR A 87 13.62 4.73 -7.63
CA THR A 87 12.78 5.04 -8.79
C THR A 87 11.62 4.05 -8.78
N PRO A 88 10.47 4.36 -9.42
CA PRO A 88 9.41 3.37 -9.69
C PRO A 88 9.88 2.13 -10.48
N ALA A 89 11.14 2.12 -10.94
CA ALA A 89 11.82 1.03 -11.62
C ALA A 89 12.77 0.22 -10.70
N GLY A 90 12.79 0.49 -9.39
CA GLY A 90 13.51 -0.34 -8.42
C GLY A 90 12.89 -1.72 -8.29
N HIS A 91 13.72 -2.75 -8.04
CA HIS A 91 13.27 -4.14 -7.92
C HIS A 91 12.15 -4.25 -6.87
N GLN A 92 10.93 -4.54 -7.32
CA GLN A 92 9.84 -4.90 -6.42
C GLN A 92 10.00 -6.37 -6.08
N HIS A 93 10.18 -6.67 -4.79
CA HIS A 93 10.08 -8.03 -4.31
C HIS A 93 8.61 -8.37 -4.14
N THR A 94 8.25 -9.60 -4.48
CA THR A 94 6.90 -10.12 -4.31
C THR A 94 6.98 -11.36 -3.44
N VAL A 95 6.02 -11.53 -2.53
CA VAL A 95 5.96 -12.79 -1.78
C VAL A 95 5.43 -13.87 -2.70
N GLU A 96 6.15 -14.99 -2.78
CA GLU A 96 5.76 -16.13 -3.61
C GLU A 96 4.47 -16.82 -3.14
N HIS A 97 4.01 -16.51 -1.93
CA HIS A 97 2.89 -17.19 -1.29
C HIS A 97 1.76 -16.25 -0.92
N ALA A 98 0.54 -16.74 -1.14
CA ALA A 98 -0.73 -16.13 -0.73
C ALA A 98 -0.71 -15.67 0.74
N MET A 99 -0.97 -14.40 0.96
CA MET A 99 -1.16 -13.79 2.27
C MET A 99 -2.61 -13.99 2.72
N LYS A 100 -2.81 -14.27 4.00
CA LYS A 100 -4.14 -14.38 4.61
C LYS A 100 -4.34 -13.26 5.63
N ARG A 101 -5.54 -12.70 5.67
CA ARG A 101 -5.91 -11.70 6.66
C ARG A 101 -6.03 -12.34 8.05
N ASP A 102 -5.38 -11.72 9.03
CA ASP A 102 -5.52 -11.98 10.45
C ASP A 102 -5.61 -10.64 11.19
N GLY A 103 -6.84 -10.21 11.50
CA GLY A 103 -7.11 -8.90 12.07
C GLY A 103 -6.62 -7.75 11.18
N ALA A 104 -5.71 -6.93 11.74
CA ALA A 104 -5.05 -5.81 11.07
C ALA A 104 -3.85 -6.23 10.20
N CYS A 105 -3.52 -7.53 10.20
CA CYS A 105 -2.37 -8.07 9.51
C CYS A 105 -2.77 -8.93 8.31
N TRP A 106 -1.83 -9.06 7.39
CA TRP A 106 -1.78 -10.07 6.34
C TRP A 106 -0.52 -10.87 6.55
N ALA A 107 -0.65 -12.20 6.61
CA ALA A 107 0.45 -13.08 6.96
C ALA A 107 0.48 -14.34 6.12
N ASN A 108 1.67 -14.87 5.93
CA ASN A 108 1.91 -16.24 5.50
C ASN A 108 3.10 -16.82 6.31
N LYS A 109 3.71 -17.92 5.86
CA LYS A 109 4.83 -18.55 6.57
C LYS A 109 6.15 -17.76 6.54
N THR A 110 6.31 -16.80 5.62
CA THR A 110 7.55 -16.05 5.40
C THR A 110 7.39 -14.54 5.61
N ALA A 111 6.17 -14.01 5.50
CA ALA A 111 5.92 -12.57 5.57
C ALA A 111 4.76 -12.20 6.48
N LEU A 112 4.86 -11.02 7.08
CA LEU A 112 3.84 -10.37 7.90
C LEU A 112 3.79 -8.89 7.54
N LEU A 113 2.62 -8.38 7.16
CA LEU A 113 2.34 -6.95 6.96
C LEU A 113 1.13 -6.54 7.79
N CYS A 114 1.32 -5.64 8.74
CA CYS A 114 0.26 -5.10 9.58
C CYS A 114 0.14 -3.58 9.41
N ALA A 115 -1.09 -3.07 9.54
CA ALA A 115 -1.38 -1.64 9.64
C ALA A 115 -2.53 -1.43 10.65
N TRP A 116 -2.24 -0.74 11.76
CA TRP A 116 -3.17 -0.44 12.86
C TRP A 116 -3.58 1.03 12.89
#